data_AF-A0A0J8SW25-F1
#
_entry.id   AF-A0A0J8SW25-F1
#
_cell.length_a   1.000
_cell.length_b   1.000
_cell.length_c   1.000
_cell.angle_alpha   90.00
_cell.angle_beta   90.00
_cell.angle_gamma   90.00
#
_symmetry.space_group_name_H-M   'P 1'
#
loop_
_entity.id
_entity.type
_entity.pdbx_description
1 polymer ?
#
loop_
_entity_poly.entity_id
_entity_poly.type
_entity_poly.pdbx_seq_one_letter_code
_entity_poly.pdbx_strand_id
1 'polypeptide(L)'
;MELDYLPSDKVYEDEHPNDDSSRRWLFYWNHSGVMDQVWRFNVDYTKVSDPSYFNDFDNKYGSSTDGYATQKFSVGYAVQNFNATVSTKQFQVFSEQNTSSYSAEPQLDVNYYQNDVGPFDTHKAEYPPLSINPHTSSYLDTNI
;
A
#
# COMPACT_ATOMS: atom_id res chain seq x y z
N MET A 1 -1.89 -3.87 -14.15
CA MET A 1 -2.43 -2.56 -13.73
C MET A 1 -3.85 -2.50 -14.25
N GLU A 2 -4.76 -1.97 -13.45
CA GLU A 2 -6.19 -1.84 -13.75
C GLU A 2 -6.69 -0.47 -13.28
N LEU A 3 -7.63 0.12 -14.02
CA LEU A 3 -8.33 1.33 -13.63
C LEU A 3 -9.81 1.17 -13.98
N ASP A 4 -10.65 1.09 -12.95
CA ASP A 4 -12.10 1.10 -13.08
C ASP A 4 -12.63 2.49 -12.74
N TYR A 5 -13.54 3.00 -13.57
CA TYR A 5 -14.05 4.36 -13.43
C TYR A 5 -15.54 4.43 -13.78
N LEU A 6 -16.34 4.86 -12.81
CA LEU A 6 -17.76 5.16 -12.94
C LEU A 6 -17.96 6.66 -12.70
N PRO A 7 -18.30 7.45 -13.73
CA PRO A 7 -18.41 8.90 -13.60
C PRO A 7 -19.49 9.38 -12.63
N SER A 8 -20.58 8.63 -12.48
CA SER A 8 -21.72 8.97 -11.61
C SER A 8 -22.46 7.71 -11.21
N ASP A 9 -22.78 7.61 -9.92
CA ASP A 9 -23.52 6.52 -9.30
C ASP A 9 -24.72 7.08 -8.53
N LYS A 10 -25.93 6.84 -9.04
CA LYS A 10 -27.16 7.37 -8.45
C LYS A 10 -27.46 6.80 -7.08
N VAL A 11 -27.17 5.51 -6.86
CA VAL A 11 -27.45 4.86 -5.57
C VAL A 11 -26.52 5.46 -4.51
N TYR A 12 -25.25 5.61 -4.85
CA TYR A 12 -24.28 6.27 -3.96
C TYR A 12 -24.65 7.74 -3.69
N GLU A 13 -25.08 8.49 -4.69
CA GLU A 13 -25.52 9.89 -4.55
C GLU A 13 -26.72 10.04 -3.60
N ASP A 14 -27.70 9.14 -3.71
CA ASP A 14 -28.88 9.12 -2.85
C ASP A 14 -28.51 8.77 -1.39
N GLU A 15 -27.51 7.90 -1.18
CA GLU A 15 -27.01 7.51 0.15
C GLU A 15 -26.09 8.56 0.77
N HIS A 16 -25.33 9.30 -0.05
CA HIS A 16 -24.36 10.32 0.36
C HIS A 16 -24.70 11.70 -0.23
N PRO A 17 -25.86 12.30 0.12
CA PRO A 17 -26.34 13.54 -0.50
C PRO A 17 -25.48 14.77 -0.18
N ASN A 18 -24.56 14.65 0.78
CA ASN A 18 -23.63 15.71 1.16
C ASN A 18 -22.25 15.57 0.48
N ASP A 19 -21.99 14.48 -0.24
CA ASP A 19 -20.73 14.33 -0.99
C ASP A 19 -20.76 15.20 -2.24
N ASP A 20 -19.65 15.87 -2.53
CA ASP A 20 -19.49 16.73 -3.71
C ASP A 20 -19.60 15.98 -5.05
N SER A 21 -19.56 14.64 -5.03
CA SER A 21 -19.45 13.84 -6.25
C SER A 21 -19.78 12.36 -6.03
N SER A 22 -20.61 11.82 -6.92
CA SER A 22 -20.95 10.39 -6.98
C SER A 22 -20.03 9.54 -7.88
N ARG A 23 -18.85 10.06 -8.26
CA ARG A 23 -17.85 9.31 -9.03
C ARG A 23 -17.27 8.16 -8.20
N ARG A 24 -17.27 6.94 -8.74
CA ARG A 24 -16.67 5.75 -8.11
C ARG A 24 -15.48 5.30 -8.94
N TRP A 25 -14.36 4.97 -8.31
CA TRP A 25 -13.17 4.50 -9.04
C TRP A 25 -12.31 3.57 -8.22
N LEU A 26 -11.61 2.67 -8.92
CA LEU A 26 -10.58 1.80 -8.37
C LEU A 26 -9.33 1.90 -9.24
N PHE A 27 -8.18 2.04 -8.58
CA PHE A 27 -6.88 1.90 -9.22
C PHE A 27 -6.10 0.79 -8.56
N TYR A 28 -5.67 -0.17 -9.39
CA TYR A 28 -4.88 -1.31 -8.97
C TYR A 28 -3.58 -1.42 -9.76
N TRP A 29 -2.47 -1.57 -9.04
CA TRP A 29 -1.18 -1.83 -9.63
C TRP A 29 -0.44 -2.90 -8.86
N ASN A 30 -0.24 -4.03 -9.53
CA ASN A 30 0.65 -5.08 -9.09
C ASN A 30 1.82 -5.23 -10.07
N HIS A 31 3.03 -5.25 -9.52
CA HIS A 31 4.25 -5.45 -10.27
C HIS A 31 5.23 -6.25 -9.41
N SER A 32 5.90 -7.22 -10.01
CA SER A 32 7.04 -7.90 -9.40
C SER A 32 8.08 -8.13 -10.49
N GLY A 33 9.31 -7.69 -10.23
CA GLY A 33 10.39 -7.74 -11.20
C GLY A 33 11.73 -7.93 -10.53
N VAL A 34 12.59 -8.74 -11.17
CA VAL A 34 14.00 -8.85 -10.83
C VAL A 34 14.82 -8.44 -12.04
N MET A 35 15.64 -7.39 -11.89
CA MET A 35 16.49 -6.86 -12.95
C MET A 35 17.96 -7.13 -12.61
N ASP A 36 18.71 -7.61 -13.61
CA ASP A 36 20.13 -7.96 -13.50
C ASP A 36 20.46 -8.89 -12.32
N GLN A 37 19.49 -9.72 -11.91
CA GLN A 37 19.56 -10.65 -10.76
C GLN A 37 19.73 -9.99 -9.38
N VAL A 38 19.99 -8.68 -9.32
CA VAL A 38 20.32 -7.94 -8.10
C VAL A 38 19.24 -6.94 -7.69
N TRP A 39 18.61 -6.27 -8.64
CA TRP A 39 17.55 -5.30 -8.39
C TRP A 39 16.21 -6.00 -8.27
N ARG A 40 15.44 -5.64 -7.24
CA ARG A 40 14.10 -6.18 -6.96
C ARG A 40 13.12 -5.02 -6.87
N PHE A 41 12.09 -5.07 -7.70
CA PHE A 41 11.02 -4.09 -7.71
C PHE A 41 9.70 -4.79 -7.39
N ASN A 42 8.98 -4.31 -6.39
CA ASN A 42 7.64 -4.80 -6.10
C ASN A 42 6.69 -3.64 -5.85
N VAL A 43 5.51 -3.75 -6.44
CA VAL A 43 4.39 -2.85 -6.21
C VAL A 43 3.15 -3.69 -5.94
N ASP A 44 2.46 -3.33 -4.87
CA ASP A 44 1.17 -3.89 -4.49
C ASP A 44 0.31 -2.74 -4.00
N TYR A 45 -0.40 -2.12 -4.94
CA TYR A 45 -1.13 -0.88 -4.73
C TYR A 45 -2.59 -1.05 -5.12
N THR A 46 -3.47 -0.83 -4.16
CA THR A 46 -4.91 -0.71 -4.36
C THR A 46 -5.38 0.59 -3.72
N LYS A 47 -6.13 1.39 -4.48
CA LYS A 47 -6.80 2.57 -3.96
C LYS A 47 -8.19 2.68 -4.58
N VAL A 48 -9.18 2.97 -3.74
CA VAL A 48 -10.57 3.13 -4.14
C VAL A 48 -11.08 4.51 -3.74
N SER A 49 -12.13 4.98 -4.41
CA SER A 49 -12.76 6.28 -4.16
C SER A 49 -13.28 6.45 -2.74
N ASP A 50 -13.85 5.39 -2.17
CA ASP A 50 -14.68 5.42 -0.96
C ASP A 50 -14.65 4.06 -0.23
N PRO A 51 -15.03 3.99 1.07
CA PRO A 51 -15.03 2.76 1.85
C PRO A 51 -16.00 1.67 1.38
N SER A 52 -17.11 2.04 0.73
CA SER A 52 -18.15 1.08 0.32
C SER A 52 -17.90 0.45 -1.05
N TYR A 53 -16.87 0.89 -1.77
CA TYR A 53 -16.59 0.45 -3.15
C TYR A 53 -16.63 -1.07 -3.35
N PHE A 54 -15.97 -1.85 -2.49
CA PHE A 54 -15.96 -3.31 -2.62
C PHE A 54 -17.23 -4.00 -2.14
N ASN A 55 -18.11 -3.29 -1.42
CA ASN A 55 -19.45 -3.78 -1.10
C ASN A 55 -20.40 -3.65 -2.29
N ASP A 56 -20.20 -2.62 -3.12
CA ASP A 56 -21.08 -2.30 -4.25
C ASP A 56 -20.64 -2.96 -5.56
N PHE A 57 -19.33 -3.14 -5.74
CA PHE A 57 -18.74 -3.67 -6.97
C PHE A 57 -17.98 -4.98 -6.75
N ASP A 58 -18.41 -6.04 -7.45
CA ASP A 58 -17.64 -7.27 -7.57
C ASP A 58 -16.33 -7.01 -8.34
N ASN A 59 -15.19 -7.16 -7.65
CA ASN A 59 -13.88 -6.92 -8.24
C ASN A 59 -12.93 -8.10 -8.05
N LYS A 60 -12.00 -8.27 -8.99
CA LYS A 60 -10.97 -9.31 -8.88
C LYS A 60 -9.88 -8.94 -7.87
N TYR A 61 -9.70 -7.65 -7.61
CA TYR A 61 -8.56 -7.08 -6.88
C TYR A 61 -8.88 -6.65 -5.45
N GLY A 62 -10.09 -6.96 -4.99
CA GLY A 62 -10.59 -6.75 -3.64
C GLY A 62 -12.01 -7.30 -3.51
N SER A 63 -12.46 -7.48 -2.27
CA SER A 63 -13.74 -8.09 -1.91
C SER A 63 -14.43 -7.28 -0.82
N SER A 64 -15.76 -7.41 -0.70
CA SER A 64 -16.57 -6.81 0.39
C SER A 64 -16.15 -7.25 1.80
N THR A 65 -15.39 -8.35 1.89
CA THR A 65 -14.81 -8.83 3.15
C THR A 65 -13.55 -8.07 3.57
N ASP A 66 -12.96 -7.28 2.68
CA ASP A 66 -11.72 -6.57 2.95
C ASP A 66 -12.01 -5.35 3.81
N GLY A 67 -11.33 -5.21 4.95
CA GLY A 67 -11.47 -4.04 5.83
C GLY A 67 -10.50 -2.90 5.48
N TYR A 68 -9.58 -3.11 4.54
CA TYR A 68 -8.60 -2.11 4.12
C TYR A 68 -7.99 -2.47 2.75
N ALA A 69 -7.55 -1.46 2.00
CA ALA A 69 -6.70 -1.62 0.83
C ALA A 69 -5.23 -1.35 1.16
N THR A 70 -4.35 -2.13 0.54
CA THR A 70 -2.90 -2.05 0.76
C THR A 70 -2.23 -1.16 -0.30
N GLN A 71 -1.30 -0.31 0.13
CA GLN A 71 -0.54 0.58 -0.74
C GLN A 71 0.95 0.44 -0.43
N LYS A 72 1.60 -0.47 -1.14
CA LYS A 72 2.99 -0.87 -0.89
C LYS A 72 3.86 -0.72 -2.12
N PHE A 73 5.01 -0.11 -1.90
CA PHE A 73 6.08 0.00 -2.88
C PHE A 73 7.37 -0.50 -2.23
N SER A 74 8.16 -1.27 -2.97
CA SER A 74 9.52 -1.62 -2.53
C SER A 74 10.50 -1.67 -3.67
N VAL A 75 11.70 -1.18 -3.37
CA VAL A 75 12.88 -1.29 -4.23
C VAL A 75 13.99 -1.85 -3.38
N GLY A 76 14.61 -2.92 -3.87
CA GLY A 76 15.68 -3.61 -3.17
C GLY A 76 16.86 -3.89 -4.06
N TYR A 77 18.03 -3.95 -3.44
CA TYR A 77 19.27 -4.42 -4.02
C TYR A 77 19.76 -5.61 -3.20
N ALA A 78 20.00 -6.74 -3.84
CA ALA A 78 20.43 -7.95 -3.16
C ALA A 78 21.55 -8.65 -3.95
N VAL A 79 22.67 -8.88 -3.26
CA VAL A 79 23.80 -9.71 -3.69
C VAL A 79 24.04 -10.79 -2.64
N GLN A 80 24.97 -11.71 -2.90
CA GLN A 80 25.18 -12.90 -2.09
C GLN A 80 25.34 -12.62 -0.58
N ASN A 81 26.06 -11.54 -0.22
CA ASN A 81 26.44 -11.24 1.16
C ASN A 81 25.75 -9.99 1.72
N PHE A 82 24.88 -9.35 0.95
CA PHE A 82 24.26 -8.09 1.35
C PHE A 82 22.92 -7.89 0.65
N ASN A 83 21.91 -7.44 1.39
CA ASN A 83 20.72 -6.88 0.80
C ASN A 83 20.27 -5.62 1.54
N ALA A 84 19.73 -4.67 0.78
CA ALA A 84 19.08 -3.48 1.30
C ALA A 84 17.76 -3.29 0.55
N THR A 85 16.68 -3.04 1.29
CA THR A 85 15.36 -2.78 0.72
C THR A 85 14.81 -1.50 1.32
N VAL A 86 14.42 -0.57 0.46
CA VAL A 86 13.59 0.56 0.85
C VAL A 86 12.15 0.25 0.47
N SER A 87 11.23 0.49 1.39
CA SER A 87 9.81 0.27 1.16
C SER A 87 8.96 1.36 1.79
N THR A 88 7.82 1.64 1.16
CA THR A 88 6.76 2.46 1.72
C THR A 88 5.53 1.59 1.87
N LYS A 89 4.85 1.67 3.02
CA LYS A 89 3.67 0.87 3.32
C LYS A 89 2.60 1.77 3.93
N GLN A 90 1.50 1.92 3.21
CA GLN A 90 0.32 2.66 3.63
C GLN A 90 -0.90 1.73 3.55
N PHE A 91 -1.95 2.07 4.29
CA PHE A 91 -3.21 1.33 4.30
C PHE A 91 -4.39 2.29 4.24
N GLN A 92 -5.33 2.06 3.33
CA GLN A 92 -6.61 2.75 3.28
C GLN A 92 -7.64 1.90 4.04
N VAL A 93 -7.98 2.28 5.26
CA VAL A 93 -8.97 1.57 6.09
C VAL A 93 -10.38 1.92 5.64
N PHE A 94 -11.23 0.90 5.51
CA PHE A 94 -12.64 1.04 5.13
C PHE A 94 -13.52 1.09 6.39
N SER A 95 -13.51 2.24 7.05
CA SER A 95 -14.36 2.50 8.21
C SER A 95 -14.78 3.96 8.24
N GLU A 96 -16.06 4.23 8.46
CA GLU A 96 -16.57 5.60 8.65
C GLU A 96 -16.26 6.15 10.04
N GLN A 97 -16.03 5.29 11.03
CA GLN A 97 -15.81 5.71 12.41
C GLN A 97 -14.33 5.95 12.73
N ASN A 98 -13.43 5.19 12.08
CA ASN A 98 -12.00 5.35 12.31
C ASN A 98 -11.18 4.97 11.07
N THR A 99 -10.77 5.98 10.32
CA THR A 99 -9.87 5.84 9.16
C THR A 99 -8.39 5.98 9.54
N SER A 100 -8.08 6.19 10.82
CA SER A 100 -6.69 6.36 11.23
C SER A 100 -5.93 5.05 11.07
N SER A 101 -4.82 5.12 10.35
CA SER A 101 -3.91 4.00 10.15
C SER A 101 -2.47 4.47 10.23
N TYR A 102 -1.60 3.57 10.66
CA TYR A 102 -0.18 3.82 10.68
C TYR A 102 0.43 3.47 9.33
N SER A 103 1.30 4.35 8.85
CA SER A 103 2.07 4.12 7.63
C SER A 103 3.57 4.15 7.93
N ALA A 104 4.33 3.36 7.17
CA ALA A 104 5.79 3.34 7.23
C ALA A 104 6.35 4.11 6.02
N GLU A 105 6.92 5.29 6.29
CA GLU A 105 7.32 6.26 5.26
C GLU A 105 8.68 6.93 5.53
N PRO A 106 9.78 6.46 4.94
CA PRO A 106 10.00 5.12 4.40
C PRO A 106 10.46 4.14 5.50
N GLN A 107 10.37 2.85 5.20
CA GLN A 107 11.07 1.77 5.91
C GLN A 107 12.31 1.37 5.11
N LEU A 108 13.47 1.32 5.78
CA LEU A 108 14.69 0.76 5.21
C LEU A 108 15.02 -0.51 6.00
N ASP A 109 15.32 -1.59 5.29
CA ASP A 109 15.74 -2.87 5.84
C ASP A 109 17.11 -3.23 5.26
N VAL A 110 18.14 -3.42 6.10
CA VAL A 110 19.50 -3.75 5.66
C VAL A 110 19.98 -5.03 6.32
N ASN A 111 20.43 -6.00 5.53
CA ASN A 111 21.01 -7.25 6.01
C ASN A 111 22.39 -7.47 5.40
N TYR A 112 23.36 -7.82 6.24
CA TYR A 112 24.72 -8.18 5.85
C TYR A 112 25.08 -9.56 6.40
N TYR A 113 25.60 -10.41 5.53
CA TYR A 113 25.99 -11.78 5.82
C TYR A 113 27.49 -11.92 5.58
N GLN A 114 28.21 -12.43 6.57
CA GLN A 114 29.62 -12.76 6.43
C GLN A 114 29.86 -14.15 7.03
N ASN A 115 30.06 -15.10 6.13
CA ASN A 115 30.40 -16.48 6.46
C ASN A 115 31.92 -16.60 6.66
N ASP A 116 32.35 -17.62 7.39
CA ASP A 116 33.77 -17.95 7.62
C ASP A 116 34.57 -16.91 8.46
N VAL A 117 33.95 -16.28 9.46
CA VAL A 117 34.67 -15.48 10.47
C VAL A 117 35.25 -16.42 11.54
N GLY A 118 36.29 -17.18 11.17
CA GLY A 118 36.81 -18.26 12.00
C GLY A 118 35.86 -19.48 11.99
N PRO A 119 35.46 -20.07 13.14
CA PRO A 119 34.47 -21.14 13.20
C PRO A 119 33.00 -20.64 13.25
N PHE A 120 32.76 -19.35 13.00
CA PHE A 120 31.43 -18.73 13.16
C PHE A 120 30.94 -18.05 11.88
N ASP A 121 29.64 -18.13 11.65
CA ASP A 121 28.91 -17.31 10.68
C ASP A 121 28.34 -16.08 11.37
N THR A 122 28.48 -14.89 10.75
CA THR A 122 27.97 -13.64 11.31
C THR A 122 26.86 -13.06 10.44
N HIS A 123 25.75 -12.70 11.09
CA HIS A 123 24.61 -12.01 10.49
C HIS A 123 24.40 -10.68 11.22
N LYS A 124 24.31 -9.59 10.47
CA LYS A 124 23.93 -8.28 11.00
C LYS A 124 22.70 -7.78 10.24
N ALA A 125 21.60 -7.58 10.95
CA ALA A 125 20.43 -6.88 10.46
C ALA A 125 20.36 -5.50 11.12
N GLU A 126 20.16 -4.47 10.31
CA GLU A 126 19.93 -3.11 10.76
C GLU A 126 18.57 -2.63 10.27
N TYR A 127 17.76 -2.20 11.24
CA TYR A 127 16.45 -1.59 11.03
C TYR A 127 16.53 -0.15 11.56
N PRO A 128 16.73 0.86 10.71
CA PRO A 128 16.58 2.24 11.15
C PRO A 128 15.17 2.47 11.73
N PRO A 129 15.04 3.44 12.65
CA PRO A 129 13.75 3.73 13.28
C PRO A 129 12.70 4.04 12.21
N LEU A 130 11.61 3.29 12.25
CA LEU A 130 10.44 3.53 11.41
C LEU A 130 9.90 4.93 11.71
N SER A 131 9.78 5.77 10.69
CA SER A 131 8.89 6.94 10.79
C SER A 131 7.46 6.41 10.70
N ILE A 132 6.80 6.33 11.86
CA ILE A 132 5.42 5.89 11.96
C ILE A 132 4.55 7.15 12.00
N ASN A 133 3.96 7.50 10.86
CA ASN A 133 3.04 8.63 10.79
C ASN A 133 1.61 8.10 10.92
N PRO A 134 0.84 8.53 11.94
CA PRO A 134 -0.60 8.33 11.94
C PRO A 134 -1.17 9.15 10.80
N HIS A 135 -1.65 8.46 9.77
CA HIS A 135 -2.39 9.08 8.68
C HIS A 135 -3.88 8.90 8.96
N THR A 136 -4.58 10.02 9.09
CA THR A 136 -6.03 10.04 8.86
C THR A 136 -6.22 10.15 7.36
N SER A 137 -6.75 9.11 6.73
CA SER A 137 -7.25 9.24 5.36
C SER A 137 -8.47 10.16 5.42
N SER A 138 -8.24 11.46 5.17
CA SER A 138 -9.32 12.38 4.84
C SER A 138 -9.81 11.98 3.45
N TYR A 139 -10.93 11.27 3.38
CA TYR A 139 -11.80 11.43 2.21
C TYR A 139 -12.06 12.94 2.15
N LEU A 140 -11.54 13.61 1.13
CA LEU A 140 -11.53 15.06 1.07
C LEU A 140 -12.97 15.56 0.99
N ASP A 141 -13.46 16.15 2.09
CA ASP A 141 -14.37 17.29 2.05
C ASP A 141 -13.67 18.39 1.23
N THR A 142 -13.98 18.50 -0.05
CA THR A 142 -13.61 19.68 -0.84
C THR A 142 -14.66 20.78 -0.68
N ASN A 143 -14.75 21.31 0.54
CA ASN A 143 -15.42 22.59 0.79
C ASN A 143 -14.68 23.73 0.06
N ILE A 144 -15.17 24.14 -1.13
CA ILE A 144 -15.34 25.54 -1.57
C ILE A 144 -16.53 25.62 -2.53
#